data_AF-A0A950XTQ7-F1
#
_entry.id   AF-A0A950XTQ7-F1
#
_cell.length_a   1.000
_cell.length_b   1.000
_cell.length_c   1.000
_cell.angle_alpha   90.00
_cell.angle_beta   90.00
_cell.angle_gamma   90.00
#
_symmetry.space_group_name_H-M   'P 1'
#
loop_
_entity.id
_entity.type
_entity.pdbx_description
1 polymer ?
#
loop_
_entity_poly.entity_id
_entity_poly.type
_entity_poly.pdbx_seq_one_letter_code
_entity_poly.pdbx_strand_id
1 'polypeptide(L)'
;MVRAEEETDKAESKGARYHWIARYRGNRSGRPDLYQHVSTVITSAGDYLLSADLICAGGDGITINTSNARLALEGHTITAGEGANRAIVASTQTGALQNIQILGPGLITNGGANTFSVGVFLDFLLNSEVSGITVRGSSGSGIAAGDCSFLTVTANTLGRNSVGLSLADPKETRFRKMT
;
A
#
# COMPACT_ATOMS: atom_id res chain seq x y z
N MET A 1 12.26 15.30 33.17
CA MET A 1 10.85 14.94 33.42
C MET A 1 10.01 15.79 32.48
N VAL A 2 9.56 15.22 31.36
CA VAL A 2 8.81 15.96 30.33
C VAL A 2 7.43 15.30 30.24
N ARG A 3 6.41 16.10 30.52
CA ARG A 3 4.99 15.74 30.45
C ARG A 3 4.59 15.54 28.99
N ALA A 4 3.85 14.46 28.71
CA ALA A 4 3.04 14.36 27.52
C ALA A 4 1.75 15.16 27.77
N GLU A 5 1.52 16.21 26.98
CA GLU A 5 0.20 16.84 26.91
C GLU A 5 -0.59 16.12 25.81
N GLU A 6 -1.69 15.51 26.25
CA GLU A 6 -2.73 14.93 25.41
C GLU A 6 -3.57 16.09 24.86
N GLU A 7 -3.18 16.61 23.70
CA GLU A 7 -3.96 17.61 22.99
C GLU A 7 -5.06 16.90 22.20
N THR A 8 -6.27 16.90 22.76
CA THR A 8 -7.48 16.44 22.11
C THR A 8 -7.94 17.49 21.10
N ASP A 9 -7.55 17.32 19.83
CA ASP A 9 -8.01 18.17 18.74
C ASP A 9 -9.54 18.11 18.63
N LYS A 10 -10.19 19.24 18.93
CA LYS A 10 -11.62 19.47 18.74
C LYS A 10 -11.98 19.31 17.28
N ALA A 11 -12.92 18.42 17.01
CA ALA A 11 -13.50 18.19 15.71
C ALA A 11 -14.33 19.39 15.24
N GLU A 12 -13.86 20.12 14.23
CA GLU A 12 -14.71 20.93 13.36
C GLU A 12 -14.20 20.92 11.91
N SER A 13 -14.87 20.13 11.07
CA SER A 13 -15.19 20.47 9.67
C SER A 13 -15.96 19.30 9.06
N LYS A 14 -17.17 19.59 8.56
CA LYS A 14 -18.03 18.65 7.82
C LYS A 14 -17.41 18.40 6.44
N GLY A 15 -16.69 17.30 6.29
CA GLY A 15 -16.11 16.81 5.04
C GLY A 15 -15.28 15.57 5.37
N ALA A 16 -15.27 14.57 4.48
CA ALA A 16 -14.71 13.22 4.68
C ALA A 16 -13.54 13.14 5.68
N ARG A 17 -13.69 12.36 6.75
CA ARG A 17 -12.61 12.08 7.71
C ARG A 17 -11.63 11.11 7.05
N TYR A 18 -10.54 11.65 6.51
CA TYR A 18 -9.41 10.84 6.08
C TYR A 18 -8.60 10.38 7.29
N HIS A 19 -8.20 9.10 7.29
CA HIS A 19 -7.23 8.57 8.24
C HIS A 19 -5.82 8.65 7.64
N TRP A 20 -4.92 9.33 8.33
CA TRP A 20 -3.54 9.53 7.90
C TRP A 20 -2.70 8.29 8.23
N ILE A 21 -2.19 7.61 7.21
CA ILE A 21 -1.22 6.52 7.36
C ILE A 21 0.16 7.15 7.24
N ALA A 22 0.86 7.19 8.37
CA ALA A 22 2.16 7.85 8.59
C ALA A 22 2.11 9.40 8.69
N ARG A 23 2.27 9.92 9.91
CA ARG A 23 2.76 11.28 10.14
C ARG A 23 4.27 11.21 10.38
N TYR A 24 5.05 11.77 9.47
CA TYR A 24 6.47 12.03 9.73
C TYR A 24 6.60 13.24 10.67
N ARG A 25 7.23 13.05 11.85
CA ARG A 25 7.78 14.16 12.64
C ARG A 25 9.25 14.28 12.28
N GLY A 26 9.58 15.23 11.43
CA GLY A 26 10.96 15.48 11.04
C GLY A 26 11.85 15.77 12.24
N ASN A 27 12.92 14.99 12.36
CA ASN A 27 13.99 15.30 13.29
C ASN A 27 14.84 16.42 12.66
N ARG A 28 14.98 17.55 13.34
CA ARG A 28 15.72 18.75 12.86
C ARG A 28 17.26 18.54 12.82
N SER A 29 17.75 17.31 12.86
CA SER A 29 19.17 17.00 13.11
C SER A 29 20.06 16.92 11.87
N GLY A 30 19.52 17.07 10.65
CA GLY A 30 20.34 17.22 9.43
C GLY A 30 21.23 16.01 9.09
N ARG A 31 21.01 14.84 9.72
CA ARG A 31 21.64 13.58 9.32
C ARG A 31 20.66 12.75 8.49
N PRO A 32 21.09 12.15 7.37
CA PRO A 32 20.30 11.17 6.64
C PRO A 32 20.37 9.85 7.41
N ASP A 33 19.78 9.83 8.60
CA ASP A 33 19.59 8.59 9.34
C ASP A 33 18.57 7.77 8.55
N LEU A 34 18.90 6.52 8.24
CA LEU A 34 18.05 5.58 7.50
C LEU A 34 16.73 5.38 8.28
N TYR A 35 15.70 6.17 7.97
CA TYR A 35 14.43 6.15 8.70
C TYR A 35 13.63 4.90 8.34
N GLN A 36 13.85 3.84 9.10
CA GLN A 36 13.06 2.60 9.08
C GLN A 36 11.66 2.89 9.64
N HIS A 37 10.65 2.88 8.77
CA HIS A 37 9.26 2.93 9.22
C HIS A 37 8.75 1.52 9.54
N VAL A 38 7.99 1.44 10.63
CA VAL A 38 7.29 0.23 11.07
C VAL A 38 6.07 -0.01 10.17
N SER A 39 5.78 -1.28 9.91
CA SER A 39 4.59 -1.70 9.15
C SER A 39 3.30 -1.07 9.69
N THR A 40 2.36 -0.77 8.81
CA THR A 40 1.05 -0.24 9.18
C THR A 40 -0.05 -1.22 8.81
N VAL A 41 -1.03 -1.41 9.70
CA VAL A 41 -2.19 -2.28 9.47
C VAL A 41 -3.48 -1.47 9.49
N ILE A 42 -4.21 -1.50 8.38
CA ILE A 42 -5.56 -0.95 8.23
C ILE A 42 -6.56 -2.01 8.68
N THR A 43 -7.23 -1.77 9.80
CA THR A 43 -8.20 -2.70 10.40
C THR A 43 -9.63 -2.18 10.41
N SER A 44 -9.86 -0.93 9.99
CA SER A 44 -11.19 -0.31 9.90
C SER A 44 -11.50 0.15 8.49
N ALA A 45 -12.77 0.09 8.09
CA ALA A 45 -13.23 0.66 6.83
C ALA A 45 -12.98 2.18 6.80
N GLY A 46 -12.79 2.74 5.60
CA GLY A 46 -12.63 4.18 5.40
C GLY A 46 -11.63 4.56 4.31
N ASP A 47 -11.42 5.86 4.20
CA ASP A 47 -10.49 6.47 3.27
C ASP A 47 -9.16 6.78 3.96
N TYR A 48 -8.09 6.27 3.36
CA TYR A 48 -6.73 6.36 3.82
C TYR A 48 -5.87 6.98 2.74
N LEU A 49 -4.95 7.84 3.17
CA LEU A 49 -4.02 8.49 2.28
C LEU A 49 -2.60 8.32 2.83
N LEU A 50 -1.67 8.00 1.92
CA LEU A 50 -0.26 8.09 2.20
C LEU A 50 0.13 9.57 2.10
N SER A 51 0.69 10.14 3.17
CA SER A 51 1.01 11.59 3.22
C SER A 51 2.50 11.90 3.23
N ALA A 52 3.32 10.86 3.16
CA ALA A 52 4.76 10.94 3.13
C ALA A 52 5.33 9.69 2.45
N ASP A 53 6.55 9.80 1.94
CA ASP A 53 7.26 8.63 1.44
C ASP A 53 7.53 7.64 2.58
N LEU A 54 7.39 6.35 2.28
CA LEU A 54 7.51 5.24 3.22
C LEU A 54 8.73 4.40 2.87
N ILE A 55 9.57 4.08 3.86
CA ILE A 55 10.60 3.04 3.74
C ILE A 55 10.16 1.85 4.59
N CYS A 56 9.82 0.75 3.93
CA CYS A 56 9.36 -0.48 4.59
C CYS A 56 10.56 -1.32 4.99
N ALA A 57 10.75 -1.60 6.27
CA ALA A 57 11.77 -2.55 6.69
C ALA A 57 11.20 -3.53 7.72
N GLY A 58 11.61 -4.80 7.62
CA GLY A 58 11.10 -5.87 8.48
C GLY A 58 9.67 -6.32 8.17
N GLY A 59 9.43 -6.84 6.96
CA GLY A 59 8.16 -7.46 6.57
C GLY A 59 7.34 -6.64 5.58
N ASP A 60 6.01 -6.68 5.71
CA ASP A 60 5.10 -6.01 4.80
C ASP A 60 4.92 -4.52 5.18
N GLY A 61 4.79 -3.64 4.17
CA GLY A 61 4.66 -2.20 4.38
C GLY A 61 3.31 -1.78 4.93
N ILE A 62 2.28 -1.88 4.09
CA ILE A 62 0.89 -1.57 4.45
C ILE A 62 0.06 -2.84 4.29
N THR A 63 -0.60 -3.26 5.36
CA THR A 63 -1.50 -4.42 5.37
C THR A 63 -2.95 -3.95 5.53
N ILE A 64 -3.86 -4.43 4.69
CA ILE A 64 -5.29 -4.10 4.70
C ILE A 64 -6.06 -5.36 5.10
N ASN A 65 -6.61 -5.36 6.31
CA ASN A 65 -7.31 -6.50 6.93
C ASN A 65 -8.80 -6.25 7.14
N THR A 66 -9.39 -5.37 6.34
CA THR A 66 -10.78 -4.93 6.50
C THR A 66 -11.40 -4.60 5.15
N SER A 67 -12.71 -4.77 5.02
CA SER A 67 -13.44 -4.43 3.79
C SER A 67 -13.75 -2.94 3.73
N ASN A 68 -14.07 -2.44 2.53
CA ASN A 68 -14.43 -1.03 2.28
C ASN A 68 -13.30 -0.07 2.69
N ALA A 69 -12.06 -0.45 2.39
CA ALA A 69 -10.89 0.39 2.61
C ALA A 69 -10.39 0.94 1.27
N ARG A 70 -10.21 2.26 1.20
CA ARG A 70 -9.61 2.96 0.08
C ARG A 70 -8.28 3.53 0.50
N LEU A 71 -7.19 3.09 -0.12
CA LEU A 71 -5.84 3.59 0.08
C LEU A 71 -5.39 4.38 -1.15
N ALA A 72 -5.20 5.69 -1.01
CA ALA A 72 -4.63 6.54 -2.03
C ALA A 72 -3.15 6.83 -1.73
N LEU A 73 -2.28 6.65 -2.73
CA LEU A 73 -0.84 6.88 -2.59
C LEU A 73 -0.43 8.35 -2.83
N GLU A 74 -1.30 9.16 -3.44
CA GLU A 74 -1.15 10.63 -3.58
C GLU A 74 0.23 11.11 -4.10
N GLY A 75 0.85 10.32 -4.97
CA GLY A 75 2.16 10.61 -5.58
C GLY A 75 3.36 10.20 -4.73
N HIS A 76 3.16 9.67 -3.53
CA HIS A 76 4.21 9.26 -2.63
C HIS A 76 4.87 7.93 -3.02
N THR A 77 6.09 7.73 -2.51
CA THR A 77 6.92 6.57 -2.78
C THR A 77 6.93 5.60 -1.59
N ILE A 78 6.74 4.30 -1.87
CA ILE A 78 7.00 3.20 -0.94
C ILE A 78 8.28 2.48 -1.39
N THR A 79 9.33 2.54 -0.58
CA THR A 79 10.65 1.99 -0.87
C THR A 79 10.96 0.76 -0.02
N ALA A 80 11.50 -0.30 -0.62
CA ALA A 80 11.97 -1.47 0.11
C ALA A 80 13.24 -1.15 0.92
N GLY A 81 13.16 -1.25 2.24
CA GLY A 81 14.29 -1.29 3.16
C GLY A 81 14.73 -2.72 3.48
N GLU A 82 15.63 -2.86 4.44
CA GLU A 82 16.17 -4.17 4.85
C GLU A 82 15.06 -5.08 5.39
N GLY A 83 15.03 -6.34 4.93
CA GLY A 83 14.02 -7.32 5.34
C GLY A 83 12.60 -7.02 4.85
N ALA A 84 12.41 -6.10 3.91
CA ALA A 84 11.12 -5.87 3.28
C ALA A 84 10.61 -7.12 2.54
N ASN A 85 9.30 -7.35 2.58
CA ASN A 85 8.64 -8.44 1.88
C ASN A 85 7.69 -7.91 0.80
N ARG A 86 6.51 -7.42 1.19
CA ARG A 86 5.52 -6.87 0.25
C ARG A 86 5.25 -5.40 0.56
N ALA A 87 5.08 -4.55 -0.46
CA ALA A 87 4.84 -3.14 -0.19
C ALA A 87 3.42 -2.90 0.33
N ILE A 88 2.43 -3.48 -0.33
CA ILE A 88 1.03 -3.44 0.07
C ILE A 88 0.47 -4.86 0.03
N VAL A 89 -0.25 -5.23 1.08
CA VAL A 89 -0.94 -6.51 1.23
C VAL A 89 -2.41 -6.24 1.53
N ALA A 90 -3.32 -6.83 0.75
CA ALA A 90 -4.72 -6.92 1.12
C ALA A 90 -5.08 -8.40 1.19
N SER A 91 -5.29 -8.91 2.40
CA SER A 91 -5.69 -10.30 2.64
C SER A 91 -6.24 -10.43 4.06
N THR A 92 -6.92 -11.54 4.34
CA THR A 92 -7.29 -11.89 5.73
C THR A 92 -7.42 -13.40 5.86
N GLN A 93 -7.35 -13.89 7.10
CA GLN A 93 -7.52 -15.30 7.42
C GLN A 93 -8.99 -15.71 7.61
N THR A 94 -9.91 -14.73 7.72
CA THR A 94 -11.27 -14.98 8.24
C THR A 94 -12.39 -14.86 7.20
N GLY A 95 -12.09 -14.75 5.91
CA GLY A 95 -13.10 -14.57 4.86
C GLY A 95 -12.65 -13.65 3.73
N ALA A 96 -13.44 -13.52 2.67
CA ALA A 96 -13.04 -12.66 1.55
C ALA A 96 -13.21 -11.18 1.91
N LEU A 97 -12.18 -10.37 1.65
CA LEU A 97 -12.28 -8.91 1.77
C LEU A 97 -13.03 -8.34 0.56
N GLN A 98 -13.79 -7.27 0.77
CA GLN A 98 -14.61 -6.67 -0.29
C GLN A 98 -14.32 -5.18 -0.44
N ASN A 99 -14.49 -4.67 -1.66
CA ASN A 99 -14.45 -3.24 -1.96
C ASN A 99 -13.15 -2.57 -1.51
N ILE A 100 -12.02 -3.23 -1.75
CA ILE A 100 -10.69 -2.66 -1.49
C ILE A 100 -10.27 -1.85 -2.71
N GLN A 101 -9.80 -0.63 -2.49
CA GLN A 101 -9.28 0.23 -3.54
C GLN A 101 -7.85 0.66 -3.20
N ILE A 102 -6.89 0.36 -4.08
CA ILE A 102 -5.52 0.87 -3.98
C ILE A 102 -5.28 1.77 -5.19
N LEU A 103 -5.11 3.06 -4.94
CA LEU A 103 -5.20 4.10 -5.96
C LEU A 103 -3.94 4.94 -6.01
N GLY A 104 -3.47 5.21 -7.22
CA GLY A 104 -2.39 6.15 -7.48
C GLY A 104 -2.88 7.58 -7.74
N PRO A 105 -1.96 8.48 -8.13
CA PRO A 105 -0.56 8.19 -8.46
C PRO A 105 0.25 7.75 -7.24
N GLY A 106 1.35 7.02 -7.47
CA GLY A 106 2.27 6.58 -6.41
C GLY A 106 3.32 5.62 -6.96
N LEU A 107 4.48 5.56 -6.32
CA LEU A 107 5.60 4.71 -6.74
C LEU A 107 5.91 3.65 -5.67
N ILE A 108 5.94 2.38 -6.05
CA ILE A 108 6.47 1.28 -5.24
C ILE A 108 7.81 0.85 -5.86
N THR A 109 8.90 0.92 -5.09
CA THR A 109 10.23 0.65 -5.64
C THR A 109 11.23 0.01 -4.68
N ASN A 110 12.37 -0.43 -5.23
CA ASN A 110 13.47 -1.02 -4.49
C ASN A 110 14.33 0.03 -3.78
N GLY A 111 14.96 -0.32 -2.65
CA GLY A 111 15.89 0.55 -1.92
C GLY A 111 17.31 0.00 -2.00
N GLY A 112 17.98 0.28 -3.13
CA GLY A 112 19.34 -0.22 -3.39
C GLY A 112 19.35 -1.73 -3.61
N ALA A 113 20.02 -2.46 -2.72
CA ALA A 113 20.10 -3.93 -2.76
C ALA A 113 18.80 -4.61 -2.25
N ASN A 114 17.92 -3.87 -1.57
CA ASN A 114 16.69 -4.41 -1.01
C ASN A 114 15.55 -4.35 -2.02
N THR A 115 14.77 -5.42 -2.16
CA THR A 115 13.64 -5.50 -3.09
C THR A 115 12.42 -6.09 -2.39
N PHE A 116 11.22 -5.68 -2.81
CA PHE A 116 10.01 -6.39 -2.45
C PHE A 116 9.92 -7.70 -3.24
N SER A 117 9.45 -8.78 -2.61
CA SER A 117 9.06 -10.01 -3.32
C SER A 117 7.85 -9.75 -4.22
N VAL A 118 6.89 -8.96 -3.75
CA VAL A 118 5.73 -8.48 -4.52
C VAL A 118 5.45 -7.03 -4.18
N GLY A 119 5.17 -6.19 -5.18
CA GLY A 119 4.75 -4.80 -4.92
C GLY A 119 3.38 -4.74 -4.23
N VAL A 120 2.33 -5.19 -4.92
CA VAL A 120 0.97 -5.30 -4.36
C VAL A 120 0.51 -6.76 -4.38
N PHE A 121 0.21 -7.30 -3.21
CA PHE A 121 -0.31 -8.66 -3.06
C PHE A 121 -1.77 -8.62 -2.63
N LEU A 122 -2.64 -9.24 -3.42
CA LEU A 122 -4.07 -9.32 -3.21
C LEU A 122 -4.46 -10.78 -3.08
N ASP A 123 -5.11 -11.15 -1.99
CA ASP A 123 -5.55 -12.52 -1.80
C ASP A 123 -6.91 -12.60 -1.11
N PHE A 124 -7.80 -13.39 -1.71
CA PHE A 124 -9.17 -13.57 -1.25
C PHE A 124 -9.98 -12.26 -1.25
N LEU A 125 -10.00 -11.54 -2.38
CA LEU A 125 -10.71 -10.26 -2.56
C LEU A 125 -11.93 -10.36 -3.49
N LEU A 126 -12.94 -9.54 -3.22
CA LEU A 126 -14.13 -9.36 -4.05
C LEU A 126 -14.32 -7.88 -4.43
N ASN A 127 -14.75 -7.63 -5.66
CA ASN A 127 -15.15 -6.30 -6.15
C ASN A 127 -14.14 -5.18 -5.78
N SER A 128 -12.87 -5.44 -6.08
CA SER A 128 -11.75 -4.60 -5.63
C SER A 128 -10.99 -4.02 -6.81
N GLU A 129 -10.20 -2.99 -6.57
CA GLU A 129 -9.49 -2.25 -7.60
C GLU A 129 -8.04 -1.93 -7.20
N VAL A 130 -7.13 -2.09 -8.15
CA VAL A 130 -5.79 -1.50 -8.10
C VAL A 130 -5.58 -0.67 -9.35
N SER A 131 -5.37 0.63 -9.17
CA SER A 131 -5.36 1.59 -10.28
C SER A 131 -4.35 2.71 -10.13
N GLY A 132 -3.72 3.10 -11.24
CA GLY A 132 -2.93 4.33 -11.34
C GLY A 132 -1.57 4.31 -10.64
N ILE A 133 -1.10 3.16 -10.15
CA ILE A 133 0.18 3.06 -9.44
C ILE A 133 1.34 2.64 -10.37
N THR A 134 2.56 2.99 -9.98
CA THR A 134 3.78 2.48 -10.60
C THR A 134 4.45 1.50 -9.67
N VAL A 135 4.76 0.29 -10.15
CA VAL A 135 5.53 -0.71 -9.40
C VAL A 135 6.78 -1.07 -10.17
N ARG A 136 7.95 -0.87 -9.54
CA ARG A 136 9.24 -1.08 -10.19
C ARG A 136 10.29 -1.73 -9.31
N GLY A 137 10.89 -2.82 -9.79
CA GLY A 137 12.04 -3.44 -9.15
C GLY A 137 11.67 -4.51 -8.11
N SER A 138 10.45 -5.05 -8.14
CA SER A 138 10.08 -6.21 -7.34
C SER A 138 10.79 -7.46 -7.86
N SER A 139 11.37 -8.27 -6.96
CA SER A 139 12.07 -9.51 -7.31
C SER A 139 11.15 -10.64 -7.76
N GLY A 140 9.86 -10.56 -7.42
CA GLY A 140 8.79 -11.39 -7.97
C GLY A 140 7.84 -10.58 -8.85
N SER A 141 6.58 -10.44 -8.41
CA SER A 141 5.55 -9.76 -9.19
C SER A 141 5.41 -8.28 -8.84
N GLY A 142 5.10 -7.43 -9.83
CA GLY A 142 4.68 -6.05 -9.55
C GLY A 142 3.33 -6.05 -8.81
N ILE A 143 2.34 -6.71 -9.40
CA ILE A 143 1.04 -6.99 -8.78
C ILE A 143 0.81 -8.49 -8.84
N ALA A 144 0.43 -9.12 -7.72
CA ALA A 144 0.00 -10.51 -7.68
C ALA A 144 -1.40 -10.61 -7.08
N ALA A 145 -2.28 -11.36 -7.74
CA ALA A 145 -3.62 -11.66 -7.26
C ALA A 145 -3.82 -13.18 -7.16
N GLY A 146 -4.21 -13.64 -5.97
CA GLY A 146 -4.61 -15.02 -5.69
C GLY A 146 -6.09 -15.26 -6.02
N ASP A 147 -6.85 -15.72 -5.02
CA ASP A 147 -8.28 -16.03 -5.11
C ASP A 147 -9.16 -14.77 -5.15
N CYS A 148 -9.06 -13.99 -6.22
CA CYS A 148 -9.82 -12.76 -6.39
C CYS A 148 -11.02 -12.95 -7.35
N SER A 149 -12.17 -12.36 -7.00
CA SER A 149 -13.32 -12.25 -7.92
C SER A 149 -13.69 -10.79 -8.19
N PHE A 150 -14.03 -10.46 -9.44
CA PHE A 150 -14.37 -9.09 -9.84
C PHE A 150 -13.27 -8.06 -9.53
N LEU A 151 -12.01 -8.48 -9.63
CA LEU A 151 -10.87 -7.58 -9.48
C LEU A 151 -10.72 -6.73 -10.76
N THR A 152 -10.50 -5.44 -10.57
CA THR A 152 -10.13 -4.50 -11.64
C THR A 152 -8.69 -4.06 -11.45
N VAL A 153 -7.85 -4.33 -12.46
CA VAL A 153 -6.46 -3.85 -12.50
C VAL A 153 -6.33 -2.96 -13.73
N THR A 154 -6.15 -1.66 -13.53
CA THR A 154 -6.11 -0.69 -14.63
C THR A 154 -5.11 0.42 -14.38
N ALA A 155 -4.69 1.15 -15.43
CA ALA A 155 -3.82 2.31 -15.28
C ALA A 155 -2.47 2.11 -14.56
N ASN A 156 -2.01 0.87 -14.38
CA ASN A 156 -0.77 0.59 -13.63
C ASN A 156 0.44 0.51 -14.56
N THR A 157 1.57 1.07 -14.11
CA THR A 157 2.86 0.95 -14.79
C THR A 157 3.73 -0.07 -14.06
N LEU A 158 3.99 -1.22 -14.71
CA LEU A 158 4.73 -2.33 -14.10
C LEU A 158 6.04 -2.53 -14.87
N GLY A 159 7.17 -2.13 -14.29
CA GLY A 159 8.46 -2.14 -14.98
C GLY A 159 9.58 -2.74 -14.14
N ARG A 160 10.50 -3.50 -14.76
CA ARG A 160 11.64 -4.12 -14.04
C ARG A 160 11.24 -5.00 -12.84
N ASN A 161 10.06 -5.60 -12.89
CA ASN A 161 9.67 -6.68 -11.99
C ASN A 161 9.96 -8.01 -12.70
N SER A 162 10.27 -9.10 -11.99
CA SER A 162 10.47 -10.41 -12.62
C SER A 162 9.21 -10.89 -13.35
N VAL A 163 8.05 -10.57 -12.77
CA VAL A 163 6.74 -10.70 -13.39
C VAL A 163 6.01 -9.36 -13.27
N GLY A 164 5.40 -8.87 -14.35
CA GLY A 164 4.60 -7.63 -14.28
C GLY A 164 3.38 -7.83 -13.39
N LEU A 165 2.42 -8.61 -13.89
CA LEU A 165 1.17 -8.97 -13.24
C LEU A 165 1.07 -10.50 -13.19
N SER A 166 0.78 -11.06 -12.02
CA SER A 166 0.52 -12.50 -11.81
C SER A 166 -0.90 -12.71 -11.28
N LEU A 167 -1.60 -13.71 -11.83
CA LEU A 167 -2.97 -14.07 -11.45
C LEU A 167 -3.00 -15.59 -11.28
N ALA A 168 -3.23 -16.08 -10.07
CA ALA A 168 -3.27 -17.52 -9.81
C ALA A 168 -4.66 -18.10 -10.13
N ASP A 169 -5.74 -17.47 -9.64
CA ASP A 169 -7.10 -17.97 -9.80
C ASP A 169 -8.14 -16.85 -10.02
N PRO A 170 -7.97 -16.00 -11.06
CA PRO A 170 -8.87 -14.87 -11.27
C PRO A 170 -10.25 -15.34 -11.74
N LYS A 171 -11.27 -15.24 -10.89
CA LYS A 171 -12.66 -15.36 -11.32
C LYS A 171 -13.15 -13.99 -11.81
N GLU A 172 -13.52 -13.90 -13.08
CA GLU A 172 -14.14 -12.69 -13.65
C GLU A 172 -13.32 -11.39 -13.46
N THR A 173 -11.99 -11.48 -13.60
CA THR A 173 -11.09 -10.32 -13.48
C THR A 173 -11.06 -9.52 -14.78
N ARG A 174 -11.17 -8.19 -14.69
CA ARG A 174 -11.20 -7.29 -15.84
C ARG A 174 -9.88 -6.55 -15.99
N PHE A 175 -9.35 -6.57 -17.21
CA PHE A 175 -8.17 -5.81 -17.60
C PHE A 175 -8.54 -4.74 -18.60
N ARG A 176 -8.04 -3.52 -18.35
CA ARG A 176 -8.09 -2.46 -19.33
C ARG A 176 -6.67 -1.96 -19.57
N LYS A 177 -6.10 -2.37 -20.70
CA LYS A 177 -4.85 -1.83 -21.22
C LYS A 177 -5.12 -0.38 -21.65
N MET A 178 -4.35 0.57 -21.15
CA MET A 178 -4.35 1.92 -21.70
C MET A 178 -3.35 1.96 -22.85
N THR A 179 -3.86 2.24 -24.05
CA THR A 179 -3.11 2.51 -25.28
C THR A 179 -2.58 3.93 -25.27
#